data_AF-A0A850ETI6-F1
#
_entry.id   AF-A0A850ETI6-F1
#
_cell.length_a   1.000
_cell.length_b   1.000
_cell.length_c   1.000
_cell.angle_alpha   90.00
_cell.angle_beta   90.00
_cell.angle_gamma   90.00
#
_symmetry.space_group_name_H-M   'P 1'
#
loop_
_entity.id
_entity.type
_entity.pdbx_description
1 polymer ?
#
loop_
_entity_poly.entity_id
_entity_poly.type
_entity_poly.pdbx_seq_one_letter_code
_entity_poly.pdbx_strand_id
1 'polypeptide(L)'
;MNAELNTVLAFASMLAVFVMALVQLVKNSFNLPRNLVPVVGLALGLVVGVVSYPFTNMDLIMRLWAGGLAGLSATGLFELAFNKREGTTKE
;
A
#
# COMPACT_ATOMS: atom_id res chain seq x y z
N MET A 1 -6.98 -0.71 25.02
CA MET A 1 -6.14 -1.58 24.18
C MET A 1 -6.75 -1.83 22.79
N ASN A 2 -8.07 -2.07 22.64
CA ASN A 2 -8.65 -2.42 21.32
C ASN A 2 -9.15 -1.24 20.46
N ALA A 3 -9.36 -0.06 21.04
CA ALA A 3 -9.89 1.11 20.30
C ALA A 3 -8.90 1.61 19.24
N GLU A 4 -7.61 1.70 19.59
CA GLU A 4 -6.55 2.17 18.69
C GLU A 4 -6.39 1.28 17.45
N LEU A 5 -6.38 -0.05 17.64
CA LEU A 5 -6.30 -1.02 16.54
C LEU A 5 -7.48 -0.90 15.55
N ASN A 6 -8.69 -0.65 16.07
CA ASN A 6 -9.87 -0.50 15.23
C ASN A 6 -9.78 0.77 14.36
N THR A 7 -9.26 1.87 14.93
CA THR A 7 -9.00 3.11 14.19
C THR A 7 -7.95 2.90 13.09
N VAL A 8 -6.87 2.17 13.37
CA VAL A 8 -5.83 1.83 12.38
C VAL A 8 -6.43 1.04 11.20
N LEU A 9 -7.21 0.01 11.51
CA LEU A 9 -7.78 -0.89 10.51
C LEU A 9 -8.88 -0.21 9.67
N ALA A 10 -9.74 0.58 10.30
CA ALA A 10 -10.76 1.36 9.61
C ALA A 10 -10.12 2.36 8.65
N PHE A 11 -9.06 3.04 9.11
CA PHE A 11 -8.31 3.99 8.28
C PHE A 11 -7.56 3.30 7.13
N ALA A 12 -6.90 2.19 7.40
CA ALA A 12 -6.22 1.38 6.39
C ALA A 12 -7.21 0.90 5.31
N SER A 13 -8.41 0.47 5.70
CA SER A 13 -9.46 0.02 4.78
C SER A 13 -9.96 1.16 3.87
N MET A 14 -10.12 2.36 4.42
CA MET A 14 -10.45 3.56 3.64
C MET A 14 -9.32 3.92 2.66
N LEU A 15 -8.07 3.90 3.12
CA LEU A 15 -6.90 4.21 2.28
C LEU A 15 -6.63 3.15 1.22
N ALA A 16 -6.99 1.88 1.44
CA ALA A 16 -6.69 0.78 0.54
C ALA A 16 -7.18 1.01 -0.90
N VAL A 17 -8.36 1.62 -1.07
CA VAL A 17 -8.91 1.92 -2.40
C VAL A 17 -8.07 2.97 -3.13
N PHE A 18 -7.64 4.01 -2.42
CA PHE A 18 -6.79 5.07 -2.98
C PHE A 18 -5.38 4.55 -3.29
N VAL A 19 -4.80 3.77 -2.38
CA VAL A 19 -3.48 3.17 -2.56
C VAL A 19 -3.51 2.18 -3.72
N MET A 20 -4.57 1.37 -3.87
CA MET A 20 -4.75 0.51 -5.05
C MET A 20 -4.82 1.31 -6.35
N ALA A 21 -5.60 2.38 -6.39
CA ALA A 21 -5.70 3.22 -7.58
C ALA A 21 -4.35 3.84 -7.97
N LEU A 22 -3.56 4.31 -7.00
CA LEU A 22 -2.20 4.83 -7.22
C LEU A 22 -1.24 3.75 -7.72
N VAL A 23 -1.27 2.55 -7.11
CA VAL A 23 -0.45 1.42 -7.56
C VAL A 23 -0.80 1.04 -9.01
N GLN A 24 -2.08 1.00 -9.35
CA GLN A 24 -2.54 0.72 -10.71
C GLN A 24 -2.10 1.82 -11.69
N LEU A 25 -2.22 3.09 -11.31
CA LEU A 25 -1.77 4.23 -12.12
C LEU A 25 -0.27 4.15 -12.41
N VAL A 26 0.55 3.84 -11.40
CA VAL A 26 2.00 3.71 -11.55
C VAL A 26 2.37 2.52 -12.44
N LYS A 27 1.71 1.37 -12.25
CA LYS A 27 1.91 0.18 -13.12
C LYS A 27 1.51 0.42 -14.57
N ASN A 28 0.48 1.23 -14.80
CA ASN A 28 0.03 1.56 -16.15
C ASN A 28 0.89 2.65 -16.81
N SER A 29 1.40 3.59 -16.03
CA SER A 29 2.22 4.71 -16.52
C SER A 29 3.69 4.32 -16.71
N PHE A 30 4.22 3.42 -15.88
CA PHE A 30 5.63 3.00 -15.89
C PHE A 30 5.75 1.49 -16.05
N ASN A 31 6.67 1.07 -16.93
CA ASN A 31 6.94 -0.35 -17.15
C ASN A 31 7.86 -0.90 -16.06
N LEU A 32 7.30 -1.22 -14.90
CA LEU A 32 8.02 -1.72 -13.74
C LEU A 32 8.21 -3.24 -13.81
N PRO A 33 9.38 -3.76 -13.42
CA PRO A 33 9.57 -5.20 -13.28
C PRO A 33 8.70 -5.70 -12.11
N ARG A 34 8.13 -6.91 -12.29
CA ARG A 34 7.07 -7.45 -11.42
C ARG A 34 7.52 -7.66 -9.97
N ASN A 35 8.83 -7.80 -9.74
CA ASN A 35 9.48 -7.88 -8.43
C ASN A 35 9.53 -6.53 -7.68
N LEU A 36 9.49 -5.39 -8.37
CA LEU A 36 9.51 -4.05 -7.77
C LEU A 36 8.10 -3.53 -7.46
N VAL A 37 7.06 -4.11 -8.05
CA VAL A 37 5.66 -3.74 -7.79
C VAL A 37 5.33 -3.74 -6.29
N PRO A 38 5.69 -4.77 -5.49
CA PRO A 38 5.59 -4.77 -4.01
C PRO A 38 6.20 -3.55 -3.32
N VAL A 39 7.45 -3.24 -3.70
CA VAL A 39 8.25 -2.19 -3.05
C VAL A 39 7.66 -0.83 -3.38
N VAL A 40 7.22 -0.64 -4.61
CA VAL A 40 6.52 0.56 -5.06
C VAL A 40 5.20 0.73 -4.32
N GLY A 41 4.40 -0.31 -4.15
CA GLY A 41 3.15 -0.20 -3.38
C GLY A 41 3.36 0.03 -1.89
N LEU A 42 4.40 -0.54 -1.28
CA LEU A 42 4.79 -0.21 0.08
C LEU A 42 5.19 1.27 0.19
N ALA A 43 6.04 1.74 -0.70
CA ALA A 43 6.47 3.14 -0.72
C ALA A 43 5.28 4.10 -0.91
N LEU A 44 4.38 3.81 -1.86
CA LEU A 44 3.16 4.58 -2.08
C LEU A 44 2.24 4.55 -0.85
N GLY A 45 2.06 3.37 -0.24
CA GLY A 45 1.27 3.21 0.98
C GLY A 45 1.81 4.03 2.15
N LEU A 46 3.12 4.03 2.36
CA LEU A 46 3.78 4.85 3.39
C LEU A 46 3.65 6.35 3.11
N VAL A 47 3.88 6.78 1.86
CA VAL A 47 3.72 8.19 1.46
C VAL A 47 2.28 8.65 1.68
N VAL A 48 1.29 7.87 1.25
CA VAL A 48 -0.14 8.19 1.47
C VAL A 48 -0.47 8.21 2.96
N GLY A 49 0.05 7.27 3.74
CA GLY A 49 -0.11 7.26 5.20
C GLY A 49 0.45 8.51 5.87
N VAL A 50 1.62 9.01 5.44
CA VAL A 50 2.21 10.25 5.99
C VAL A 50 1.45 11.50 5.50
N VAL A 51 1.16 11.58 4.20
CA VAL A 51 0.42 12.70 3.57
C VAL A 51 -0.98 12.83 4.13
N SER A 52 -1.54 11.75 4.69
CA SER A 52 -2.84 11.78 5.35
C SER A 52 -2.88 12.55 6.68
N TYR A 53 -1.76 13.17 7.08
CA TYR A 53 -1.66 14.03 8.27
C TYR A 53 -2.78 15.04 8.50
N PRO A 54 -3.24 15.81 7.50
CA PRO A 54 -4.26 16.81 7.72
C PRO A 54 -5.67 16.21 7.87
N PHE A 55 -5.87 14.93 7.54
CA PHE A 55 -7.20 14.29 7.55
C PHE A 55 -7.53 13.57 8.86
N THR A 56 -6.54 13.22 9.68
CA THR A 56 -6.78 12.39 10.88
C THR A 56 -5.76 12.67 11.96
N ASN A 57 -6.14 12.92 13.21
CA ASN A 57 -5.21 13.07 14.34
C ASN A 57 -4.77 11.69 14.84
N MET A 58 -3.77 11.10 14.19
CA MET A 58 -3.24 9.78 14.52
C MET A 58 -1.73 9.85 14.62
N ASP A 59 -1.16 9.07 15.53
CA ASP A 59 0.29 9.01 15.76
C ASP A 59 1.03 8.56 14.49
N LEU A 60 2.21 9.15 14.24
CA LEU A 60 2.95 8.96 12.99
C LEU A 60 3.25 7.48 12.74
N ILE A 61 3.59 6.75 13.80
CA ILE A 61 3.89 5.32 13.76
C ILE A 61 2.67 4.53 13.27
N MET A 62 1.48 4.83 13.80
CA MET A 62 0.26 4.10 13.44
C MET A 62 -0.15 4.34 11.99
N ARG A 63 0.08 5.55 11.47
CA ARG A 63 -0.18 5.87 10.06
C ARG A 63 0.77 5.18 9.11
N LEU A 64 2.05 5.07 9.48
CA LEU A 64 3.02 4.30 8.71
C LEU A 64 2.62 2.82 8.66
N TRP A 65 2.16 2.25 9.78
CA TRP A 65 1.62 0.89 9.80
C TRP A 65 0.36 0.74 8.96
N ALA A 66 -0.62 1.64 9.08
CA ALA A 66 -1.85 1.62 8.29
C ALA A 66 -1.57 1.72 6.79
N GLY A 67 -0.74 2.68 6.40
CA GLY A 67 -0.36 2.92 5.00
C GLY A 67 0.49 1.79 4.43
N GLY A 68 1.46 1.27 5.19
CA GLY A 68 2.28 0.15 4.79
C GLY A 68 1.46 -1.12 4.57
N LEU A 69 0.58 -1.47 5.51
CA LEU A 69 -0.32 -2.62 5.37
C LEU A 69 -1.27 -2.46 4.19
N ALA A 70 -1.84 -1.27 3.97
CA ALA A 70 -2.67 -0.97 2.81
C ALA A 70 -1.89 -1.12 1.49
N GLY A 71 -0.65 -0.63 1.41
CA GLY A 71 0.21 -0.72 0.22
C GLY A 71 0.66 -2.14 -0.13
N LEU A 72 1.01 -2.93 0.88
CA LEU A 72 1.34 -4.34 0.70
C LEU A 72 0.10 -5.16 0.28
N SER A 73 -1.07 -4.84 0.86
CA SER A 73 -2.34 -5.47 0.48
C SER A 73 -2.74 -5.11 -0.96
N ALA A 74 -2.52 -3.87 -1.38
CA ALA A 74 -2.83 -3.36 -2.72
C ALA A 74 -1.97 -3.98 -3.83
N THR A 75 -0.75 -4.42 -3.53
CA THR A 75 0.17 -5.01 -4.51
C THR A 75 0.07 -6.52 -4.63
N GLY A 76 -0.76 -7.16 -3.80
CA GLY A 76 -0.88 -8.61 -3.78
C GLY A 76 0.44 -9.27 -3.37
N LEU A 77 1.15 -8.70 -2.38
CA LEU A 77 2.45 -9.21 -1.91
C LEU A 77 2.46 -10.72 -1.69
N PHE A 78 1.33 -11.24 -1.20
CA PHE A 78 1.11 -12.66 -0.97
C PHE A 78 1.18 -13.45 -2.29
N GLU A 79 0.55 -12.99 -3.37
CA GLU A 79 0.65 -13.67 -4.68
C GLU A 79 2.09 -13.69 -5.20
N LEU A 80 2.86 -12.63 -4.95
CA LEU A 80 4.24 -12.54 -5.45
C LEU A 80 5.26 -13.31 -4.58
N ALA A 81 5.04 -13.36 -3.26
CA ALA A 81 5.87 -14.15 -2.35
C ALA A 81 5.73 -15.65 -2.60
N PHE A 82 4.54 -16.11 -3.02
CA PHE A 82 4.28 -17.52 -3.31
C PHE A 82 4.50 -17.89 -4.78
N ASN A 83 4.37 -16.97 -5.72
CA ASN A 83 4.61 -17.20 -7.14
C ASN A 83 5.70 -16.26 -7.65
N LYS A 84 6.96 -16.74 -7.63
CA LYS A 84 8.11 -16.11 -8.28
C LYS A 84 7.90 -16.16 -9.80
N ARG A 85 7.07 -15.26 -10.35
CA ARG A 85 6.88 -15.11 -11.79
C ARG A 85 8.06 -14.31 -12.35
N GLU A 86 8.99 -15.01 -12.98
CA GLU A 86 9.94 -14.43 -13.93
C GLU A 86 9.14 -13.88 -15.11
N GLY A 87 8.99 -12.56 -15.21
CA GLY A 87 8.25 -11.91 -16.30
C GLY A 87 7.93 -10.43 -16.03
N THR A 88 7.95 -9.61 -17.09
CA THR A 88 7.67 -8.17 -17.03
C THR A 88 6.17 -7.86 -17.03
N THR A 89 5.76 -6.68 -16.55
CA THR A 89 4.32 -6.30 -16.44
C THR A 89 3.60 -6.14 -17.79
N LYS A 90 4.31 -6.11 -18.91
CA LYS A 90 3.74 -6.21 -20.27
C LYS A 90 3.99 -7.60 -20.83
N GLU A 91 3.01 -8.47 -20.70
CA GLU A 91 2.73 -9.56 -21.63
C GLU A 91 1.27 -9.43 -22.06
#